data_AF-A0A6G3MGT6-F1
#
_entry.id   AF-A0A6G3MGT6-F1
#
_cell.length_a   1.000
_cell.length_b   1.000
_cell.length_c   1.000
_cell.angle_alpha   90.00
_cell.angle_beta   90.00
_cell.angle_gamma   90.00
#
_symmetry.space_group_name_H-M   'P 1'
#
loop_
_entity.id
_entity.type
_entity.pdbx_description
1 polymer ?
#
loop_
_entity_poly.entity_id
_entity_poly.type
_entity_poly.pdbx_seq_one_letter_code
_entity_poly.pdbx_strand_id
1 'polypeptide(L)'
;MYLLIELESLLSTRRFFHVLLDDHHVVVKTHLSDLYLNSNEKVFKELWEILKFYSKIEIDDLKGVELNHTQLLERHYQELTQLQNIAFTQFKEEMKDFYLAPVYRIDSRASLIKHFSNFSDENLVLFSHHCHIVNRESDEKFDRKFLLELLTFKYEKAHTLLETINRLPLYPDEQLLWYHLRIPDGEWSGQDCLPLPKLNLQFLTLNDYLWRNFTLFILECTYSIKTDIEDAVIRLKPWLNELGETEFAGWSRMALPLKDFAIINVGPTDVSTSNPQFVHADMTISTRMRESFKNEWLSIFIF
;
A
#
# COMPACT_ATOMS: atom_id res chain seq x y z
N MET A 1 -0.51 -0.89 -18.32
CA MET A 1 -0.13 -1.10 -16.92
C MET A 1 0.31 -2.54 -16.66
N TYR A 2 -0.53 -3.53 -16.97
CA TYR A 2 -0.24 -4.96 -16.72
C TYR A 2 1.12 -5.44 -17.26
N LEU A 3 1.42 -5.17 -18.53
CA LEU A 3 2.70 -5.50 -19.15
C LEU A 3 3.90 -4.89 -18.40
N LEU A 4 3.77 -3.65 -17.92
CA LEU A 4 4.84 -2.96 -17.19
C LEU A 4 5.12 -3.66 -15.86
N ILE A 5 4.06 -4.06 -15.16
CA ILE A 5 4.17 -4.83 -13.91
C ILE A 5 4.87 -6.16 -14.17
N GLU A 6 4.48 -6.89 -15.23
CA GLU A 6 5.11 -8.17 -15.56
C GLU A 6 6.61 -8.02 -15.86
N LEU A 7 6.98 -7.03 -16.66
CA LEU A 7 8.38 -6.73 -16.98
C LEU A 7 9.20 -6.32 -15.75
N GLU A 8 8.61 -5.55 -14.84
CA GLU A 8 9.28 -5.12 -13.60
C GLU A 8 9.35 -6.22 -12.54
N SER A 9 8.42 -7.19 -12.55
CA SER A 9 8.28 -8.25 -11.54
C SER A 9 9.17 -9.48 -11.77
N LEU A 10 9.94 -9.49 -12.86
CA LEU A 10 10.81 -10.58 -13.29
C LEU A 10 12.24 -10.04 -13.48
N LEU A 11 13.22 -10.64 -12.81
CA LEU A 11 14.60 -10.12 -12.81
C LEU A 11 15.21 -10.05 -14.21
N SER A 12 14.91 -11.03 -15.07
CA SER A 12 15.46 -11.14 -16.43
C SER A 12 15.06 -9.97 -17.33
N THR A 13 13.82 -9.50 -17.20
CA THR A 13 13.31 -8.35 -17.95
C THR A 13 13.63 -7.03 -17.24
N ARG A 14 13.51 -7.01 -15.90
CA ARG A 14 13.73 -5.84 -15.05
C ARG A 14 15.11 -5.23 -15.21
N ARG A 15 16.17 -6.05 -15.26
CA ARG A 15 17.59 -5.62 -15.19
C ARG A 15 17.96 -4.41 -16.05
N PHE A 16 17.36 -4.30 -17.24
CA PHE A 16 17.56 -3.16 -18.13
C PHE A 16 16.29 -2.34 -18.34
N PHE A 17 15.13 -2.97 -18.21
CA PHE A 17 13.85 -2.29 -18.38
C PHE A 17 13.59 -1.26 -17.27
N HIS A 18 14.03 -1.54 -16.04
CA HIS A 18 13.83 -0.64 -14.89
C HIS A 18 14.42 0.74 -15.14
N VAL A 19 15.63 0.80 -15.70
CA VAL A 19 16.30 2.07 -16.06
C VAL A 19 15.51 2.84 -17.11
N LEU A 20 14.94 2.15 -18.11
CA LEU A 20 14.09 2.79 -19.13
C LEU A 20 12.78 3.31 -18.53
N LEU A 21 12.18 2.55 -17.61
CA LEU A 21 10.94 2.92 -16.93
C LEU A 21 11.13 4.16 -16.05
N ASP A 22 12.26 4.25 -15.34
CA ASP A 22 12.66 5.42 -14.54
C ASP A 22 12.96 6.62 -15.45
N ASP A 23 13.77 6.45 -16.50
CA ASP A 23 14.13 7.52 -17.45
C ASP A 23 12.91 8.14 -18.15
N HIS A 24 11.90 7.33 -18.48
CA HIS A 24 10.68 7.82 -19.12
C HIS A 24 9.65 8.40 -18.14
N HIS A 25 9.93 8.37 -16.83
CA HIS A 25 9.06 8.88 -15.76
C HIS A 25 7.66 8.27 -15.76
N VAL A 26 7.54 6.99 -16.13
CA VAL A 26 6.24 6.35 -16.41
C VAL A 26 5.32 6.36 -15.20
N VAL A 27 5.84 6.08 -14.01
CA VAL A 27 5.05 6.04 -12.76
C VAL A 27 4.45 7.41 -12.45
N VAL A 28 5.23 8.48 -12.59
CA VAL A 28 4.79 9.86 -12.31
C VAL A 28 3.82 10.36 -13.39
N LYS A 29 4.13 10.13 -14.68
CA LYS A 29 3.25 10.50 -15.80
C LYS A 29 1.89 9.83 -15.68
N THR A 30 1.86 8.54 -15.33
CA THR A 30 0.60 7.80 -15.15
C THR A 30 -0.17 8.27 -13.92
N HIS A 31 0.49 8.63 -12.83
CA HIS A 31 -0.15 9.20 -11.64
C HIS A 31 -0.83 10.55 -11.90
N LEU A 32 -0.20 11.39 -12.74
CA LEU A 32 -0.72 12.72 -13.08
C LEU A 32 -1.68 12.71 -14.27
N SER A 33 -1.87 11.56 -14.92
CA SER A 33 -2.81 11.43 -16.03
C SER A 33 -4.25 11.64 -15.59
N ASP A 34 -5.10 12.10 -16.51
CA ASP A 34 -6.54 12.21 -16.28
C ASP A 34 -7.17 10.87 -15.89
N LEU A 35 -6.61 9.76 -16.39
CA LEU A 35 -7.06 8.42 -16.05
C LEU A 35 -6.84 8.11 -14.56
N TYR A 36 -5.78 8.61 -13.93
CA TYR A 36 -5.60 8.45 -12.49
C TYR A 36 -6.41 9.48 -11.70
N LEU A 37 -6.34 10.76 -12.08
CA LEU A 37 -6.91 11.84 -11.27
C LEU A 37 -8.44 11.93 -11.37
N ASN A 38 -8.97 11.88 -12.58
CA ASN A 38 -10.36 12.24 -12.88
C ASN A 38 -11.24 11.02 -13.19
N SER A 39 -10.65 9.86 -13.47
CA SER A 39 -11.44 8.66 -13.76
C SER A 39 -11.90 7.94 -12.48
N ASN A 40 -13.06 7.31 -12.59
CA ASN A 40 -13.57 6.34 -11.64
C ASN A 40 -13.02 4.92 -11.88
N GLU A 41 -12.00 4.76 -12.74
CA GLU A 41 -11.38 3.46 -13.00
C GLU A 41 -10.48 3.03 -11.84
N LYS A 42 -11.08 2.36 -10.88
CA LYS A 42 -10.39 1.82 -9.71
C LYS A 42 -9.34 0.76 -10.07
N VAL A 43 -9.59 -0.06 -11.09
CA VAL A 43 -8.62 -1.08 -11.57
C VAL A 43 -7.29 -0.42 -11.97
N PHE A 44 -7.34 0.70 -12.68
CA PHE A 44 -6.13 1.40 -13.11
C PHE A 44 -5.32 1.92 -11.92
N LYS A 45 -5.99 2.47 -10.90
CA LYS A 45 -5.36 2.95 -9.66
C LYS A 45 -4.68 1.82 -8.90
N GLU A 46 -5.34 0.68 -8.78
CA GLU A 46 -4.79 -0.52 -8.13
C GLU A 46 -3.57 -1.07 -8.88
N LEU A 47 -3.66 -1.17 -10.21
CA LEU A 47 -2.52 -1.58 -11.04
C LEU A 47 -1.35 -0.57 -10.94
N TRP A 48 -1.65 0.72 -10.80
CA TRP A 48 -0.63 1.74 -10.59
C TRP A 48 0.09 1.56 -9.25
N GLU A 49 -0.63 1.26 -8.16
CA GLU A 49 0.00 0.96 -6.86
C GLU A 49 0.93 -0.24 -6.95
N ILE A 50 0.54 -1.29 -7.67
CA ILE A 50 1.39 -2.45 -7.91
C ILE A 50 2.63 -2.08 -8.74
N LEU A 51 2.48 -1.27 -9.79
CA LEU A 51 3.63 -0.82 -10.58
C LEU A 51 4.59 0.05 -9.74
N LYS A 52 4.03 0.98 -8.95
CA LYS A 52 4.79 1.82 -8.02
C LYS A 52 5.58 0.96 -7.04
N PHE A 53 4.95 -0.07 -6.47
CA PHE A 53 5.61 -1.02 -5.59
C PHE A 53 6.84 -1.66 -6.26
N TYR A 54 6.68 -2.25 -7.45
CA TYR A 54 7.82 -2.86 -8.14
C TYR A 54 8.87 -1.85 -8.58
N SER A 55 8.48 -0.61 -8.93
CA SER A 55 9.45 0.44 -9.27
C SER A 55 10.35 0.84 -8.09
N LYS A 56 9.91 0.61 -6.84
CA LYS A 56 10.64 0.98 -5.61
C LYS A 56 11.07 -0.23 -4.78
N ILE A 57 10.99 -1.44 -5.32
CA ILE A 57 11.32 -2.65 -4.58
C ILE A 57 12.81 -2.71 -4.20
N GLU A 58 13.10 -3.36 -3.07
CA GLU A 58 14.39 -3.37 -2.38
C GLU A 58 15.38 -4.39 -3.01
N ILE A 59 15.75 -4.20 -4.28
CA ILE A 59 16.64 -5.12 -5.01
C ILE A 59 17.78 -4.40 -5.73
N ASP A 60 18.94 -5.03 -5.80
CA ASP A 60 20.02 -4.68 -6.75
C ASP A 60 19.68 -5.29 -8.11
N ASP A 61 19.31 -4.47 -9.09
CA ASP A 61 18.86 -4.93 -10.42
C ASP A 61 19.94 -5.71 -11.20
N LEU A 62 21.22 -5.47 -10.92
CA LEU A 62 22.32 -6.15 -11.62
C LEU A 62 22.67 -7.49 -10.99
N LYS A 63 22.68 -7.55 -9.65
CA LYS A 63 23.02 -8.77 -8.91
C LYS A 63 21.81 -9.65 -8.64
N GLY A 64 20.60 -9.09 -8.66
CA GLY A 64 19.38 -9.77 -8.25
C GLY A 64 19.34 -10.10 -6.76
N VAL A 65 20.05 -9.32 -5.93
CA VAL A 65 20.13 -9.55 -4.49
C VAL A 65 19.29 -8.51 -3.77
N GLU A 66 18.54 -8.96 -2.78
CA GLU A 66 17.76 -8.09 -1.90
C GLU A 66 18.68 -7.15 -1.11
N LEU A 67 18.30 -5.87 -1.07
CA LEU A 67 19.00 -4.85 -0.31
C LEU A 67 18.56 -4.92 1.15
N ASN A 68 19.53 -4.94 2.06
CA ASN A 68 19.22 -4.87 3.48
C ASN A 68 18.88 -3.43 3.91
N HIS A 69 18.30 -3.28 5.10
CA HIS A 69 17.90 -1.98 5.63
C HIS A 69 19.02 -0.94 5.65
N THR A 70 20.25 -1.35 6.02
CA THR A 70 21.41 -0.46 6.04
C THR A 70 21.77 0.03 4.64
N GLN A 71 21.78 -0.85 3.65
CA GLN A 71 22.07 -0.52 2.25
C GLN A 71 21.02 0.43 1.66
N LEU A 72 19.74 0.21 1.98
CA LEU A 72 18.65 1.10 1.55
C LEU A 72 18.81 2.50 2.15
N LEU A 73 19.12 2.58 3.44
CA LEU A 73 19.39 3.86 4.11
C LEU A 73 20.62 4.54 3.51
N GLU A 74 21.73 3.84 3.36
CA GLU A 74 22.95 4.40 2.77
C GLU A 74 22.69 4.96 1.37
N ARG A 75 21.99 4.22 0.52
CA ARG A 75 21.61 4.67 -0.83
C ARG A 75 20.75 5.93 -0.77
N HIS A 76 19.71 5.95 0.05
CA HIS A 76 18.82 7.10 0.20
C HIS A 76 19.56 8.35 0.70
N TYR A 77 20.42 8.20 1.70
CA TYR A 77 21.23 9.31 2.22
C TYR A 77 22.24 9.82 1.18
N GLN A 78 22.84 8.94 0.39
CA GLN A 78 23.75 9.33 -0.70
C GLN A 78 23.00 10.15 -1.76
N GLU A 79 21.83 9.69 -2.20
CA GLU A 79 20.99 10.40 -3.18
C GLU A 79 20.60 11.81 -2.67
N LEU A 80 20.14 11.93 -1.43
CA LEU A 80 19.78 13.22 -0.84
C LEU A 80 20.98 14.12 -0.57
N THR A 81 22.14 13.56 -0.18
CA THR A 81 23.37 14.35 0.00
C THR A 81 23.84 14.92 -1.34
N GLN A 82 23.76 14.14 -2.42
CA GLN A 82 24.04 14.63 -3.78
C GLN A 82 23.07 15.76 -4.16
N LEU A 83 21.78 15.62 -3.84
CA LEU A 83 20.77 16.63 -4.07
C LEU A 83 21.06 17.94 -3.29
N GLN A 84 21.46 17.83 -2.02
CA GLN A 84 21.88 18.98 -1.20
C GLN A 84 23.13 19.65 -1.77
N ASN A 85 24.09 18.89 -2.30
CA ASN A 85 25.27 19.45 -2.95
C ASN A 85 24.91 20.22 -4.23
N ILE A 86 23.98 19.73 -5.04
CA ILE A 86 23.46 20.45 -6.21
C ILE A 86 22.79 21.76 -5.78
N ALA A 87 21.93 21.70 -4.76
CA ALA A 87 21.28 22.89 -4.20
C ALA A 87 22.29 23.91 -3.66
N PHE A 88 23.32 23.46 -2.94
CA PHE A 88 24.37 24.34 -2.41
C PHE A 88 25.26 24.97 -3.49
N THR A 89 25.53 24.25 -4.58
CA THR A 89 26.44 24.76 -5.62
C THR A 89 25.76 25.75 -6.55
N GLN A 90 24.51 25.48 -6.95
CA GLN A 90 23.80 26.25 -7.98
C GLN A 90 22.71 27.18 -7.42
N PHE A 91 22.14 26.90 -6.23
CA PHE A 91 20.94 27.56 -5.71
C PHE A 91 21.08 28.05 -4.24
N LYS A 92 22.21 28.69 -3.92
CA LYS A 92 22.57 29.09 -2.55
C LYS A 92 21.52 29.94 -1.83
N GLU A 93 21.00 30.96 -2.50
CA GLU A 93 20.09 31.93 -1.89
C GLU A 93 18.69 31.34 -1.66
N GLU A 94 18.21 30.49 -2.57
CA GLU A 94 16.83 29.96 -2.55
C GLU A 94 16.67 28.72 -1.67
N MET A 95 17.74 27.92 -1.48
CA MET A 95 17.68 26.60 -0.83
C MET A 95 18.54 26.48 0.43
N LYS A 96 18.87 27.61 1.08
CA LYS A 96 19.70 27.63 2.30
C LYS A 96 19.20 26.69 3.39
N ASP A 97 17.91 26.71 3.66
CA ASP A 97 17.29 25.87 4.69
C ASP A 97 17.26 24.39 4.30
N PHE A 98 17.32 24.08 3.00
CA PHE A 98 17.28 22.71 2.49
C PHE A 98 18.65 22.02 2.57
N TYR A 99 19.71 22.67 2.06
CA TYR A 99 21.04 22.03 2.02
C TYR A 99 21.76 22.02 3.38
N LEU A 100 21.33 22.84 4.34
CA LEU A 100 21.86 22.83 5.71
C LEU A 100 21.09 21.90 6.66
N ALA A 101 19.87 21.48 6.29
CA ALA A 101 19.06 20.62 7.13
C ALA A 101 19.59 19.18 7.12
N PRO A 102 19.43 18.45 8.24
CA PRO A 102 19.72 17.02 8.25
C PRO A 102 18.70 16.26 7.39
N VAL A 103 19.14 15.16 6.77
CA VAL A 103 18.35 14.34 5.83
C VAL A 103 16.96 13.96 6.37
N TYR A 104 16.87 13.49 7.62
CA TYR A 104 15.61 13.07 8.25
C TYR A 104 14.54 14.19 8.36
N ARG A 105 14.94 15.46 8.19
CA ARG A 105 14.02 16.60 8.25
C ARG A 105 13.48 16.98 6.88
N ILE A 106 14.14 16.54 5.81
CA ILE A 106 13.83 16.93 4.43
C ILE A 106 13.28 15.76 3.61
N ASP A 107 13.55 14.51 3.97
CA ASP A 107 13.22 13.30 3.21
C ASP A 107 11.71 12.96 3.15
N SER A 108 10.88 13.57 3.99
CA SER A 108 9.43 13.42 3.93
C SER A 108 8.83 14.12 2.71
N ARG A 109 7.86 13.47 2.06
CA ARG A 109 7.11 13.99 0.91
C ARG A 109 6.63 15.44 1.09
N ALA A 110 6.02 15.74 2.24
CA ALA A 110 5.51 17.08 2.55
C ALA A 110 6.62 18.13 2.65
N SER A 111 7.79 17.76 3.20
CA SER A 111 8.93 18.67 3.31
C SER A 111 9.59 18.90 1.96
N LEU A 112 9.77 17.85 1.14
CA LEU A 112 10.28 17.98 -0.23
C LEU A 112 9.41 18.91 -1.08
N ILE A 113 8.08 18.70 -1.08
CA ILE A 113 7.15 19.56 -1.81
C ILE A 113 7.28 21.00 -1.34
N LYS A 114 7.32 21.24 -0.02
CA LYS A 114 7.49 22.58 0.55
C LYS A 114 8.77 23.24 0.05
N HIS A 115 9.90 22.56 0.10
CA HIS A 115 11.18 23.10 -0.35
C HIS A 115 11.21 23.35 -1.86
N PHE A 116 10.79 22.38 -2.68
CA PHE A 116 10.79 22.53 -4.15
C PHE A 116 9.77 23.56 -4.64
N SER A 117 8.68 23.77 -3.91
CA SER A 117 7.68 24.78 -4.25
C SER A 117 8.19 26.23 -4.13
N ASN A 118 9.32 26.46 -3.48
CA ASN A 118 9.94 27.78 -3.38
C ASN A 118 10.66 28.19 -4.68
N PHE A 119 11.00 27.25 -5.55
CA PHE A 119 11.66 27.55 -6.83
C PHE A 119 10.70 28.24 -7.81
N SER A 120 11.22 29.17 -8.61
CA SER A 120 10.57 29.60 -9.84
C SER A 120 10.50 28.45 -10.86
N ASP A 121 9.62 28.55 -11.86
CA ASP A 121 9.48 27.48 -12.87
C ASP A 121 10.78 27.24 -13.65
N GLU A 122 11.53 28.30 -13.95
CA GLU A 122 12.83 28.21 -14.61
C GLU A 122 13.88 27.51 -13.74
N ASN A 123 13.94 27.87 -12.45
CA ASN A 123 14.87 27.25 -11.51
C ASN A 123 14.51 25.79 -11.24
N LEU A 124 13.22 25.46 -11.23
CA LEU A 124 12.75 24.08 -11.05
C LEU A 124 13.20 23.19 -12.22
N VAL A 125 13.06 23.66 -13.46
CA VAL A 125 13.58 22.96 -14.65
C VAL A 125 15.09 22.80 -14.58
N LEU A 126 15.82 23.88 -14.23
CA LEU A 126 17.27 23.86 -14.12
C LEU A 126 17.74 22.88 -13.03
N PHE A 127 17.06 22.87 -11.88
CA PHE A 127 17.35 21.96 -10.78
C PHE A 127 17.11 20.50 -11.19
N SER A 128 15.97 20.20 -11.82
CA SER A 128 15.68 18.86 -12.36
C SER A 128 16.70 18.41 -13.42
N HIS A 129 17.23 19.34 -14.21
CA HIS A 129 18.30 19.07 -15.16
C HIS A 129 19.62 18.72 -14.48
N HIS A 130 20.04 19.47 -13.45
CA HIS A 130 21.24 19.15 -12.67
C HIS A 130 21.12 17.83 -11.90
N CYS A 131 19.90 17.39 -11.59
CA CYS A 131 19.65 16.08 -10.99
C CYS A 131 19.67 14.92 -12.00
N HIS A 132 19.93 15.19 -13.29
CA HIS A 132 19.87 14.22 -14.39
C HIS A 132 18.52 13.50 -14.49
N ILE A 133 17.44 14.22 -14.19
CA ILE A 133 16.07 13.69 -14.29
C ILE A 133 15.43 14.13 -15.60
N VAL A 134 15.71 15.36 -16.02
CA VAL A 134 15.13 15.98 -17.20
C VAL A 134 16.25 16.48 -18.08
N ASN A 135 16.16 16.26 -19.39
CA ASN A 135 17.07 16.91 -20.33
C ASN A 135 16.54 18.31 -20.67
N ARG A 136 17.34 19.35 -20.45
CA ARG A 136 16.97 20.73 -20.78
C ARG A 136 17.09 21.02 -22.28
N GLU A 137 17.84 20.19 -23.01
CA GLU A 137 18.05 20.32 -24.44
C GLU A 137 16.87 19.79 -25.28
N SER A 138 15.87 19.15 -24.66
CA SER A 138 14.63 18.83 -25.35
C SER A 138 13.72 20.06 -25.42
N ASP A 139 13.04 20.25 -26.56
CA ASP A 139 11.99 21.28 -26.73
C ASP A 139 10.72 21.02 -25.87
N GLU A 140 10.77 20.05 -24.96
CA GLU A 140 9.65 19.68 -24.11
C GLU A 140 9.45 20.72 -23.01
N LYS A 141 8.24 21.29 -22.95
CA LYS A 141 7.81 22.13 -21.84
C LYS A 141 7.28 21.23 -20.72
N PHE A 142 7.92 21.31 -19.56
CA PHE A 142 7.49 20.59 -18.37
C PHE A 142 6.55 21.45 -17.53
N ASP A 143 5.40 20.87 -17.15
CA ASP A 143 4.49 21.49 -16.20
C ASP A 143 5.13 21.51 -14.80
N ARG A 144 4.92 22.59 -14.05
CA ARG A 144 5.39 22.74 -12.66
C ARG A 144 4.91 21.60 -11.79
N LYS A 145 3.63 21.22 -11.92
CA LYS A 145 3.04 20.12 -11.13
C LYS A 145 3.77 18.80 -11.40
N PHE A 146 4.11 18.55 -12.66
CA PHE A 146 4.87 17.37 -13.07
C PHE A 146 6.27 17.34 -12.45
N LEU A 147 7.02 18.44 -12.52
CA LEU A 147 8.38 18.51 -11.97
C LEU A 147 8.41 18.36 -10.44
N LEU A 148 7.47 18.99 -9.73
CA LEU A 148 7.33 18.85 -8.29
C LEU A 148 7.05 17.40 -7.89
N GLU A 149 6.08 16.77 -8.55
CA GLU A 149 5.75 15.36 -8.32
C GLU A 149 6.95 14.45 -8.63
N LEU A 150 7.66 14.72 -9.72
CA LEU A 150 8.79 13.92 -10.16
C LEU A 150 9.97 13.97 -9.19
N LEU A 151 10.39 15.17 -8.79
CA LEU A 151 11.44 15.35 -7.79
C LEU A 151 11.04 14.71 -6.46
N THR A 152 9.80 14.91 -6.04
CA THR A 152 9.30 14.35 -4.79
C THR A 152 9.28 12.83 -4.83
N PHE A 153 8.72 12.22 -5.88
CA PHE A 153 8.67 10.77 -6.04
C PHE A 153 10.07 10.11 -6.09
N LYS A 154 11.06 10.80 -6.68
CA LYS A 154 12.43 10.28 -6.73
C LYS A 154 13.08 10.24 -5.34
N TYR A 155 12.98 11.34 -4.59
CA TYR A 155 13.75 11.55 -3.37
C TYR A 155 13.00 11.34 -2.06
N GLU A 156 11.68 11.11 -2.09
CA GLU A 156 10.92 10.80 -0.88
C GLU A 156 11.41 9.49 -0.23
N LYS A 157 11.39 9.47 1.10
CA LYS A 157 11.67 8.26 1.85
C LYS A 157 10.62 7.19 1.52
N ALA A 158 11.08 6.10 0.89
CA ALA A 158 10.25 4.94 0.63
C ALA A 158 10.00 4.15 1.92
N HIS A 159 8.78 3.65 2.09
CA HIS A 159 8.47 2.65 3.12
C HIS A 159 9.01 1.29 2.69
N THR A 160 9.61 0.58 3.64
CA THR A 160 10.07 -0.78 3.36
C THR A 160 8.89 -1.73 3.21
N LEU A 161 9.08 -2.83 2.49
CA LEU A 161 8.07 -3.88 2.38
C LEU A 161 7.69 -4.42 3.76
N LEU A 162 8.68 -4.61 4.64
CA LEU A 162 8.46 -5.05 6.01
C LEU A 162 7.66 -4.03 6.84
N GLU A 163 7.97 -2.73 6.76
CA GLU A 163 7.18 -1.68 7.40
C GLU A 163 5.72 -1.70 6.91
N THR A 164 5.52 -1.93 5.62
CA THR A 164 4.20 -1.98 5.01
C THR A 164 3.42 -3.18 5.54
N ILE A 165 4.01 -4.37 5.56
CA ILE A 165 3.38 -5.60 6.07
C ILE A 165 3.02 -5.46 7.55
N ASN A 166 3.91 -4.93 8.37
CA ASN A 166 3.68 -4.76 9.82
C ASN A 166 2.55 -3.77 10.15
N ARG A 167 2.14 -2.93 9.20
CA ARG A 167 1.00 -2.02 9.34
C ARG A 167 -0.32 -2.63 8.89
N LEU A 168 -0.31 -3.75 8.17
CA LEU A 168 -1.52 -4.37 7.68
C LEU A 168 -2.25 -5.10 8.82
N PRO A 169 -3.58 -4.94 8.96
CA PRO A 169 -4.36 -5.77 9.87
C PRO A 169 -4.36 -7.22 9.36
N LEU A 170 -4.40 -8.18 10.29
CA LEU A 170 -4.47 -9.60 9.95
C LEU A 170 -5.87 -10.03 9.51
N TYR A 171 -6.92 -9.37 10.03
CA TYR A 171 -8.30 -9.66 9.69
C TYR A 171 -8.86 -8.62 8.72
N PRO A 172 -9.73 -9.03 7.78
CA PRO A 172 -10.36 -8.11 6.85
C PRO A 172 -11.43 -7.25 7.55
N ASP A 173 -11.60 -6.03 7.07
CA ASP A 173 -12.69 -5.13 7.46
C ASP A 173 -13.83 -5.17 6.44
N GLU A 174 -14.91 -4.42 6.70
CA GLU A 174 -16.04 -4.28 5.77
C GLU A 174 -15.62 -3.72 4.41
N GLN A 175 -14.61 -2.86 4.38
CA GLN A 175 -14.19 -2.22 3.14
C GLN A 175 -13.56 -3.25 2.21
N LEU A 176 -12.72 -4.14 2.75
CA LEU A 176 -12.08 -5.21 2.00
C LEU A 176 -13.06 -6.34 1.65
N LEU A 177 -13.92 -6.77 2.60
CA LEU A 177 -14.88 -7.87 2.41
C LEU A 177 -15.77 -7.64 1.17
N TRP A 178 -16.23 -6.42 0.97
CA TRP A 178 -17.10 -6.04 -0.15
C TRP A 178 -16.33 -5.31 -1.27
N TYR A 179 -15.01 -5.47 -1.34
CA TYR A 179 -14.19 -4.89 -2.40
C TYR A 179 -14.15 -5.77 -3.66
N HIS A 180 -15.16 -5.63 -4.50
CA HIS A 180 -15.38 -6.43 -5.72
C HIS A 180 -14.20 -6.53 -6.69
N LEU A 181 -13.26 -5.57 -6.65
CA LEU A 181 -12.10 -5.53 -7.54
C LEU A 181 -11.01 -6.54 -7.18
N ARG A 182 -10.90 -6.88 -5.89
CA ARG A 182 -9.98 -7.91 -5.39
C ARG A 182 -10.72 -9.17 -4.97
N ILE A 183 -11.98 -9.04 -4.58
CA ILE A 183 -12.84 -10.12 -4.09
C ILE A 183 -14.09 -10.22 -4.99
N PRO A 184 -14.00 -10.97 -6.11
CA PRO A 184 -15.13 -11.12 -7.02
C PRO A 184 -16.31 -11.84 -6.34
N ASP A 185 -17.55 -11.51 -6.73
CA ASP A 185 -18.78 -12.11 -6.15
C ASP A 185 -19.10 -13.51 -6.69
N GLY A 186 -18.34 -14.01 -7.66
CA GLY A 186 -18.58 -15.30 -8.28
C GLY A 186 -17.41 -15.76 -9.13
N GLU A 187 -17.64 -16.81 -9.91
CA GLU A 187 -16.63 -17.36 -10.82
C GLU A 187 -16.19 -16.30 -11.82
N TRP A 188 -14.90 -15.97 -11.74
CA TRP A 188 -14.30 -14.98 -12.61
C TRP A 188 -14.08 -15.56 -14.02
N SER A 189 -14.53 -14.84 -15.05
CA SER A 189 -14.57 -15.31 -16.44
C SER A 189 -13.21 -15.43 -17.12
N GLY A 190 -12.16 -14.87 -16.52
CA GLY A 190 -10.82 -14.84 -17.12
C GLY A 190 -10.59 -13.78 -18.20
N GLN A 191 -11.60 -12.98 -18.51
CA GLN A 191 -11.52 -12.00 -19.62
C GLN A 191 -10.95 -10.65 -19.18
N ASP A 192 -11.29 -10.21 -17.97
CA ASP A 192 -10.84 -8.92 -17.43
C ASP A 192 -9.52 -9.06 -16.68
N CYS A 193 -8.84 -7.96 -16.38
CA CYS A 193 -7.61 -7.97 -15.60
C CYS A 193 -7.92 -7.77 -14.11
N LEU A 194 -7.48 -8.69 -13.25
CA LEU A 194 -7.51 -8.50 -11.80
C LEU A 194 -6.20 -7.87 -11.31
N PRO A 195 -6.26 -6.81 -10.48
CA PRO A 195 -5.07 -6.19 -9.88
C PRO A 195 -4.58 -7.03 -8.70
N LEU A 196 -4.11 -8.24 -8.99
CA LEU A 196 -3.63 -9.21 -8.02
C LEU A 196 -2.18 -9.60 -8.32
N PRO A 197 -1.37 -9.90 -7.28
CA PRO A 197 -0.06 -10.50 -7.50
C PRO A 197 -0.19 -11.83 -8.25
N LYS A 198 0.76 -12.11 -9.14
CA LYS A 198 0.82 -13.39 -9.87
C LYS A 198 1.87 -14.30 -9.28
N LEU A 199 1.51 -15.58 -9.12
CA LEU A 199 2.44 -16.65 -8.80
C LEU A 199 2.97 -17.26 -10.10
N ASN A 200 4.24 -17.01 -10.37
CA ASN A 200 4.96 -17.53 -11.52
C ASN A 200 6.14 -18.40 -11.05
N LEU A 201 6.97 -18.86 -11.98
CA LEU A 201 8.17 -19.64 -11.68
C LEU A 201 9.28 -18.83 -10.98
N GLN A 202 9.28 -17.51 -11.15
CA GLN A 202 10.33 -16.62 -10.69
C GLN A 202 9.75 -15.48 -9.86
N PHE A 203 10.52 -15.08 -8.84
CA PHE A 203 10.25 -13.96 -7.94
C PHE A 203 11.53 -13.15 -7.80
N LEU A 204 11.41 -11.85 -7.49
CA LEU A 204 12.56 -10.95 -7.40
C LEU A 204 13.43 -11.25 -6.18
N THR A 205 12.79 -11.43 -5.03
CA THR A 205 13.43 -11.73 -3.74
C THR A 205 12.58 -12.73 -2.96
N LEU A 206 13.11 -13.23 -1.83
CA LEU A 206 12.31 -14.04 -0.91
C LEU A 206 11.14 -13.24 -0.35
N ASN A 207 11.36 -11.96 -0.01
CA ASN A 207 10.30 -11.12 0.52
C ASN A 207 9.22 -10.82 -0.53
N ASP A 208 9.57 -10.66 -1.82
CA ASP A 208 8.59 -10.60 -2.91
C ASP A 208 7.73 -11.87 -2.95
N TYR A 209 8.37 -13.05 -2.96
CA TYR A 209 7.66 -14.33 -2.91
C TYR A 209 6.70 -14.43 -1.72
N LEU A 210 7.18 -14.12 -0.51
CA LEU A 210 6.37 -14.19 0.71
C LEU A 210 5.22 -13.20 0.67
N TRP A 211 5.46 -11.96 0.22
CA TRP A 211 4.44 -10.93 0.12
C TRP A 211 3.32 -11.30 -0.86
N ARG A 212 3.66 -11.85 -2.03
CA ARG A 212 2.65 -12.32 -3.01
C ARG A 212 1.79 -13.43 -2.43
N ASN A 213 2.42 -14.44 -1.81
CA ASN A 213 1.70 -15.55 -1.18
C ASN A 213 0.83 -15.06 -0.02
N PHE A 214 1.37 -14.21 0.86
CA PHE A 214 0.63 -13.61 1.96
C PHE A 214 -0.60 -12.85 1.45
N THR A 215 -0.42 -11.98 0.45
CA THR A 215 -1.53 -11.18 -0.10
C THR A 215 -2.62 -12.06 -0.71
N LEU A 216 -2.24 -13.05 -1.52
CA LEU A 216 -3.21 -13.95 -2.15
C LEU A 216 -3.93 -14.83 -1.12
N PHE A 217 -3.20 -15.31 -0.11
CA PHE A 217 -3.78 -16.09 0.97
C PHE A 217 -4.80 -15.27 1.78
N ILE A 218 -4.45 -14.04 2.16
CA ILE A 218 -5.38 -13.14 2.87
C ILE A 218 -6.63 -12.87 2.03
N LEU A 219 -6.50 -12.65 0.72
CA LEU A 219 -7.65 -12.41 -0.15
C LEU A 219 -8.55 -13.65 -0.30
N GLU A 220 -7.97 -14.83 -0.40
CA GLU A 220 -8.71 -16.10 -0.43
C GLU A 220 -9.45 -16.35 0.89
N CYS A 221 -8.77 -16.16 2.03
CA CYS A 221 -9.39 -16.25 3.34
C CYS A 221 -10.50 -15.21 3.51
N THR A 222 -10.32 -14.00 2.98
CA THR A 222 -11.33 -12.95 3.03
C THR A 222 -12.56 -13.32 2.21
N TYR A 223 -12.39 -13.94 1.04
CA TYR A 223 -13.51 -14.47 0.25
C TYR A 223 -14.29 -15.54 1.04
N SER A 224 -13.58 -16.48 1.68
CA SER A 224 -14.21 -17.51 2.52
C SER A 224 -14.98 -16.89 3.70
N ILE A 225 -14.37 -15.94 4.42
CA ILE A 225 -15.02 -15.20 5.52
C ILE A 225 -16.27 -14.46 5.03
N LYS A 226 -16.20 -13.80 3.87
CA LYS A 226 -17.35 -13.13 3.26
C LYS A 226 -18.51 -14.10 3.04
N THR A 227 -18.24 -15.27 2.45
CA THR A 227 -19.28 -16.28 2.19
C THR A 227 -19.91 -16.81 3.48
N ASP A 228 -19.11 -17.02 4.52
CA ASP A 228 -19.60 -17.46 5.83
C ASP A 228 -20.47 -16.39 6.51
N ILE A 229 -20.06 -15.11 6.41
CA ILE A 229 -20.83 -13.97 6.93
C ILE A 229 -22.16 -13.85 6.18
N GLU A 230 -22.16 -13.93 4.85
CA GLU A 230 -23.38 -13.84 4.04
C GLU A 230 -24.38 -14.94 4.39
N ASP A 231 -23.95 -16.21 4.45
CA ASP A 231 -24.82 -17.33 4.83
C ASP A 231 -25.38 -17.14 6.26
N ALA A 232 -24.52 -16.77 7.21
CA ALA A 232 -24.92 -16.58 8.60
C ALA A 232 -25.94 -15.44 8.76
N VAL A 233 -25.70 -14.29 8.13
CA VAL A 233 -26.57 -13.11 8.21
C VAL A 233 -27.90 -13.36 7.49
N ILE A 234 -27.88 -14.02 6.32
CA ILE A 234 -29.10 -14.41 5.59
C ILE A 234 -29.99 -15.31 6.47
N ARG A 235 -29.40 -16.28 7.19
CA ARG A 235 -30.14 -17.18 8.09
C ARG A 235 -30.69 -16.47 9.32
N LEU A 236 -29.96 -15.51 9.88
CA LEU A 236 -30.37 -14.73 11.04
C LEU A 236 -31.56 -13.82 10.74
N LYS A 237 -31.75 -13.39 9.49
CA LYS A 237 -32.84 -12.51 9.05
C LYS A 237 -32.99 -11.26 9.95
N PRO A 238 -31.96 -10.39 9.99
CA PRO A 238 -32.04 -9.14 10.73
C PRO A 238 -33.14 -8.25 10.16
N TRP A 239 -33.91 -7.63 11.03
CA TRP A 239 -34.92 -6.62 10.69
C TRP A 239 -34.94 -5.53 11.75
N LEU A 240 -35.39 -4.33 11.38
CA LEU A 240 -35.47 -3.19 12.27
C LEU A 240 -36.85 -3.15 12.94
N ASN A 241 -36.89 -3.18 14.27
CA ASN A 241 -38.14 -3.07 15.01
C ASN A 241 -38.67 -1.63 15.07
N GLU A 242 -39.86 -1.44 15.63
CA GLU A 242 -40.51 -0.12 15.74
C GLU A 242 -39.72 0.89 16.60
N LEU A 243 -38.83 0.40 17.48
CA LEU A 243 -37.96 1.20 18.33
C LEU A 243 -36.62 1.56 17.66
N GLY A 244 -36.38 1.08 16.44
CA GLY A 244 -35.12 1.27 15.73
C GLY A 244 -33.98 0.35 16.18
N GLU A 245 -34.31 -0.73 16.90
CA GLU A 245 -33.35 -1.76 17.31
C GLU A 245 -33.35 -2.93 16.31
N THR A 246 -32.18 -3.53 16.11
CA THR A 246 -32.04 -4.70 15.24
C THR A 246 -32.51 -5.95 15.97
N GLU A 247 -33.56 -6.59 15.46
CA GLU A 247 -34.03 -7.90 15.91
C GLU A 247 -33.75 -8.97 14.85
N PHE A 248 -33.61 -10.22 15.30
CA PHE A 248 -33.30 -11.36 14.42
C PHE A 248 -34.49 -12.31 14.40
N ALA A 249 -35.12 -12.47 13.23
CA ALA A 249 -36.27 -13.36 13.06
C ALA A 249 -35.87 -14.83 12.82
N GLY A 250 -34.60 -15.06 12.49
CA GLY A 250 -34.04 -16.38 12.21
C GLY A 250 -32.97 -16.79 13.21
N TRP A 251 -32.28 -17.88 12.89
CA TRP A 251 -31.20 -18.42 13.70
C TRP A 251 -30.09 -18.94 12.79
N SER A 252 -28.85 -18.84 13.24
CA SER A 252 -27.67 -19.43 12.59
C SER A 252 -26.94 -20.32 13.60
N ARG A 253 -26.31 -21.40 13.10
CA ARG A 253 -25.43 -22.23 13.93
C ARG A 253 -24.10 -21.52 14.22
N MET A 254 -23.62 -20.72 13.27
CA MET A 254 -22.28 -20.10 13.26
C MET A 254 -22.28 -18.61 13.64
N ALA A 255 -23.44 -18.02 13.94
CA ALA A 255 -23.53 -16.63 14.39
C ALA A 255 -24.60 -16.47 15.48
N LEU A 256 -24.30 -15.62 16.46
CA LEU A 256 -25.19 -15.33 17.60
C LEU A 256 -25.33 -13.83 17.84
N PRO A 257 -26.52 -13.36 18.25
CA PRO A 257 -26.71 -11.98 18.68
C PRO A 257 -25.84 -11.67 19.90
N LEU A 258 -25.06 -10.61 19.78
CA LEU A 258 -24.25 -10.04 20.84
C LEU A 258 -25.16 -9.25 21.79
N LYS A 259 -25.09 -9.52 23.10
CA LYS A 259 -25.84 -8.78 24.12
C LYS A 259 -25.09 -7.60 24.66
N ASP A 260 -23.78 -7.77 24.87
CA ASP A 260 -22.92 -6.75 25.43
C ASP A 260 -21.48 -6.94 24.92
N PHE A 261 -20.78 -5.83 24.76
CA PHE A 261 -19.41 -5.78 24.28
C PHE A 261 -18.67 -4.66 25.01
N ALA A 262 -17.59 -5.00 25.70
CA ALA A 262 -16.78 -4.03 26.41
C ALA A 262 -15.29 -4.31 26.22
N ILE A 263 -14.53 -3.28 25.84
CA ILE A 263 -13.06 -3.34 25.86
C ILE A 263 -12.61 -3.21 27.31
N ILE A 264 -11.89 -4.22 27.80
CA ILE A 264 -11.51 -4.31 29.21
C ILE A 264 -10.08 -3.78 29.41
N ASN A 265 -9.19 -4.16 28.51
CA ASN A 265 -7.76 -3.97 28.70
C ASN A 265 -7.09 -3.68 27.37
N VAL A 266 -6.27 -2.63 27.38
CA VAL A 266 -5.43 -2.21 26.25
C VAL A 266 -4.01 -2.18 26.76
N GLY A 267 -3.17 -3.02 26.17
CA GLY A 267 -1.76 -3.11 26.53
C GLY A 267 -0.99 -1.83 26.17
N PRO A 268 0.20 -1.64 26.78
CA PRO A 268 1.08 -0.56 26.38
C PRO A 268 1.50 -0.73 24.90
N THR A 269 1.88 0.39 24.28
CA THR A 269 2.49 0.41 22.94
C THR A 269 4.01 0.24 23.07
N ASP A 270 4.62 -0.53 22.18
CA ASP A 270 6.08 -0.62 22.12
C ASP A 270 6.70 0.65 21.52
N VAL A 271 7.97 0.92 21.82
CA VAL A 271 8.68 2.08 21.26
C VAL A 271 8.80 2.01 19.73
N SER A 272 8.76 0.79 19.16
CA SER A 272 8.89 0.53 17.73
C SER A 272 7.57 0.56 16.97
N THR A 273 6.42 0.48 17.63
CA THR A 273 5.11 0.37 16.99
C THR A 273 4.09 1.33 17.60
N SER A 274 3.24 1.91 16.76
CA SER A 274 2.11 2.73 17.24
C SER A 274 0.95 1.89 17.78
N ASN A 275 0.99 0.57 17.58
CA ASN A 275 -0.11 -0.35 17.92
C ASN A 275 0.06 -0.88 19.34
N PRO A 276 -1.03 -1.06 20.11
CA PRO A 276 -0.95 -1.68 21.42
C PRO A 276 -0.53 -3.15 21.30
N GLN A 277 0.21 -3.66 22.29
CA GLN A 277 0.66 -5.06 22.31
C GLN A 277 -0.51 -6.06 22.33
N PHE A 278 -1.61 -5.71 23.00
CA PHE A 278 -2.82 -6.51 23.05
C PHE A 278 -4.04 -5.62 23.29
N VAL A 279 -5.21 -6.10 22.85
CA VAL A 279 -6.51 -5.52 23.16
C VAL A 279 -7.44 -6.66 23.54
N HIS A 280 -7.97 -6.64 24.77
CA HIS A 280 -8.92 -7.63 25.25
C HIS A 280 -10.31 -7.01 25.37
N ALA A 281 -11.31 -7.75 24.94
CA ALA A 281 -12.71 -7.38 25.04
C ALA A 281 -13.54 -8.54 25.60
N ASP A 282 -14.49 -8.22 26.46
CA ASP A 282 -15.51 -9.14 26.94
C ASP A 282 -16.70 -9.10 25.99
N MET A 283 -17.18 -10.28 25.62
CA MET A 283 -18.32 -10.46 24.72
C MET A 283 -19.36 -11.31 25.42
N THR A 284 -20.55 -10.75 25.65
CA THR A 284 -21.67 -11.47 26.25
C THR A 284 -22.62 -11.93 25.16
N ILE A 285 -22.83 -13.24 25.03
CA ILE A 285 -23.74 -13.84 24.05
C ILE A 285 -24.94 -14.54 24.72
N SER A 286 -26.04 -14.69 23.98
CA SER A 286 -27.19 -15.49 24.43
C SER A 286 -27.03 -16.96 24.06
N THR A 287 -26.94 -17.86 25.03
CA THR A 287 -26.86 -19.31 24.77
C THR A 287 -28.23 -20.01 24.76
N ARG A 288 -29.32 -19.29 24.42
CA ARG A 288 -30.66 -19.87 24.32
C ARG A 288 -30.80 -20.66 23.02
N MET A 289 -30.23 -21.85 23.00
CA MET A 289 -30.15 -22.72 21.82
C MET A 289 -30.16 -24.19 22.21
N ARG A 290 -30.21 -25.07 21.20
CA ARG A 290 -30.14 -26.52 21.38
C ARG A 290 -28.80 -26.93 21.99
N GLU A 291 -28.81 -27.90 22.91
CA GLU A 291 -27.62 -28.30 23.68
C GLU A 291 -26.44 -28.73 22.79
N SER A 292 -26.71 -29.34 21.63
CA SER A 292 -25.66 -29.71 20.67
C SER A 292 -24.87 -28.50 20.17
N PHE A 293 -25.55 -27.41 19.82
CA PHE A 293 -24.92 -26.17 19.34
C PHE A 293 -24.25 -25.42 20.47
N LYS A 294 -24.88 -25.43 21.66
CA LYS A 294 -24.29 -24.84 22.85
C LYS A 294 -22.94 -25.48 23.18
N ASN A 295 -22.84 -26.81 23.08
CA ASN A 295 -21.57 -27.52 23.29
C ASN A 295 -20.50 -27.14 22.26
N GLU A 296 -20.88 -26.90 21.00
CA GLU A 296 -19.94 -26.42 19.97
C GLU A 296 -19.40 -25.02 20.31
N TRP A 297 -20.28 -24.08 20.67
CA TRP A 297 -19.88 -22.73 21.08
C TRP A 297 -19.04 -22.72 22.37
N LEU A 298 -19.35 -23.59 23.33
CA LEU A 298 -18.57 -23.75 24.55
C LEU A 298 -17.22 -24.46 24.32
N SER A 299 -17.06 -25.17 23.19
CA SER A 299 -15.81 -25.83 22.82
C SER A 299 -14.80 -24.90 22.14
N ILE A 300 -15.19 -23.66 21.83
CA ILE A 300 -14.28 -22.66 21.30
C ILE A 300 -13.23 -22.36 22.38
N PHE A 301 -11.99 -22.79 22.14
CA PHE A 301 -10.86 -22.41 22.97
C PHE A 301 -10.52 -20.95 22.69
N ILE A 302 -10.76 -20.11 23.68
CA ILE A 302 -10.31 -18.72 23.70
C ILE A 302 -8.84 -18.76 24.12
N PHE A 303 -7.92 -18.45 23.19
CA PHE A 303 -6.50 -18.20 23.49
C PHE A 303 -6.29 -16.74 23.90
#